data_AF-A0A8H6WE29-F1
#
_entry.id   AF-A0A8H6WE29-F1
#
_cell.length_a   1.000
_cell.length_b   1.000
_cell.length_c   1.000
_cell.angle_alpha   90.00
_cell.angle_beta   90.00
_cell.angle_gamma   90.00
#
_symmetry.space_group_name_H-M   'P 1'
#
loop_
_entity.id
_entity.type
_entity.pdbx_description
1 polymer ?
#
loop_
_entity_poly.entity_id
_entity_poly.type
_entity_poly.pdbx_seq_one_letter_code
_entity_poly.pdbx_strand_id
1 'polypeptide(L)'
;MTRTEFCQTIPHGHVNTMADTVLVNASPEDLRAILRNMLASKTPGLVASFMKSTHARLQQKVVQSSTPVELVMAIGSDTPSPQLLEKLKSARMLFGSGLGFSSLAPLAEVVRSTVNQRWDVDGEVSRVLAMADADIAQAIQSCKEQLLDPSQFIDLAGAQRARTELLAALRESQQDTGRWEGEFAFERGLYSVLDLKL
;
A
#
# COMPACT_ATOMS: atom_id res chain seq x y z
N MET A 1 11.28 -36.52 -25.33
CA MET A 1 12.21 -35.43 -24.96
C MET A 1 11.53 -34.57 -23.91
N THR A 2 11.72 -34.90 -22.64
CA THR A 2 11.12 -34.24 -21.49
C THR A 2 12.15 -33.27 -20.91
N ARG A 3 11.89 -31.96 -21.03
CA ARG A 3 12.73 -30.91 -20.48
C ARG A 3 12.30 -30.67 -19.04
N THR A 4 13.05 -31.22 -18.09
CA THR A 4 12.86 -30.96 -16.67
C THR A 4 13.33 -29.54 -16.38
N GLU A 5 12.39 -28.64 -16.10
CA GLU A 5 12.70 -27.29 -15.61
C GLU A 5 13.12 -27.40 -14.14
N PHE A 6 14.41 -27.19 -13.89
CA PHE A 6 14.92 -27.06 -12.54
C PHE A 6 14.44 -25.74 -11.93
N CYS A 7 13.67 -25.84 -10.85
CA CYS A 7 13.42 -24.74 -9.93
C CYS A 7 14.78 -24.27 -9.39
N GLN A 8 15.30 -23.16 -9.94
CA GLN A 8 16.47 -22.50 -9.39
C GLN A 8 16.06 -21.83 -8.07
N THR A 9 16.37 -22.50 -6.97
CA THR A 9 16.40 -21.88 -5.65
C THR A 9 17.46 -20.78 -5.68
N ILE A 10 17.04 -19.54 -5.36
CA ILE A 10 17.98 -18.42 -5.22
C ILE A 10 18.90 -18.77 -4.04
N PRO A 11 20.23 -18.84 -4.22
CA PRO A 11 21.14 -19.08 -3.10
C PRO A 11 21.03 -17.90 -2.13
N HIS A 12 20.51 -18.13 -0.93
CA HIS A 12 20.60 -17.16 0.14
C HIS A 12 22.06 -17.14 0.62
N GLY A 13 22.85 -16.19 0.13
CA GLY A 13 24.18 -15.94 0.68
C GLY A 13 24.05 -15.57 2.17
N HIS A 14 24.88 -16.17 3.01
CA HIS A 14 24.93 -15.80 4.43
C HIS A 14 25.22 -14.31 4.55
N VAL A 15 24.40 -13.59 5.31
CA VAL A 15 24.73 -12.21 5.70
C VAL A 15 26.00 -12.28 6.55
N ASN A 16 26.99 -11.48 6.19
CA ASN A 16 28.24 -11.41 6.94
C ASN A 16 27.94 -11.07 8.40
N THR A 17 28.57 -11.75 9.36
CA THR A 17 28.36 -11.56 10.81
C THR A 17 28.54 -10.11 11.26
N MET A 18 29.46 -9.36 10.67
CA MET A 18 29.64 -7.93 10.96
C MET A 18 28.45 -7.10 10.47
N ALA A 19 27.94 -7.39 9.27
CA ALA A 19 26.75 -6.73 8.74
C ALA A 19 25.50 -7.08 9.56
N ASP A 20 25.36 -8.34 9.97
CA ASP A 20 24.26 -8.79 10.83
C ASP A 20 24.28 -8.08 12.19
N THR A 21 25.47 -7.91 12.78
CA THR A 21 25.65 -7.14 14.02
C THR A 21 25.18 -5.69 13.86
N VAL A 22 25.49 -5.04 12.73
CA VAL A 22 24.96 -3.69 12.45
C VAL A 22 23.44 -3.71 12.30
N LEU A 23 22.87 -4.66 11.55
CA LEU A 23 21.43 -4.76 11.33
C LEU A 23 20.63 -4.95 12.64
N VAL A 24 21.18 -5.70 13.59
CA VAL A 24 20.53 -5.98 14.88
C VAL A 24 20.58 -4.77 15.83
N ASN A 25 21.63 -3.94 15.75
CA ASN A 25 21.89 -2.87 16.73
C ASN A 25 21.62 -1.45 16.21
N ALA A 26 21.52 -1.24 14.89
CA ALA A 26 21.28 0.07 14.32
C ALA A 26 19.86 0.58 14.59
N SER A 27 19.72 1.89 14.82
CA SER A 27 18.41 2.52 14.92
C SER A 27 17.68 2.51 13.57
N PRO A 28 16.33 2.58 13.55
CA PRO A 28 15.58 2.72 12.30
C PRO A 28 16.02 3.93 11.46
N GLU A 29 16.44 5.01 12.11
CA GLU A 29 16.94 6.23 11.49
C GLU A 29 18.28 5.97 10.79
N ASP A 30 19.21 5.30 11.46
CA ASP A 30 20.52 4.94 10.90
C ASP A 30 20.36 3.96 9.73
N LEU A 31 19.51 2.94 9.87
CA LEU A 31 19.22 2.00 8.80
C LEU A 31 18.66 2.71 7.55
N ARG A 32 17.74 3.66 7.72
CA ARG A 32 17.22 4.46 6.60
C ARG A 32 18.31 5.33 5.97
N ALA A 33 19.18 5.95 6.76
CA ALA A 33 20.27 6.77 6.25
C ALA A 33 21.28 5.94 5.45
N ILE A 34 21.70 4.79 5.98
CA ILE A 34 22.60 3.85 5.31
C ILE A 34 21.97 3.36 4.00
N LEU A 35 20.72 2.90 4.02
CA LEU A 35 20.04 2.40 2.82
C LEU A 35 19.87 3.50 1.76
N ARG A 36 19.53 4.73 2.14
CA ARG A 36 19.45 5.85 1.19
C ARG A 36 20.80 6.15 0.54
N ASN A 37 21.88 6.18 1.32
CA ASN A 37 23.22 6.39 0.80
C ASN A 37 23.64 5.25 -0.15
N MET A 38 23.32 4.00 0.20
CA MET A 38 23.54 2.85 -0.66
C MET A 38 22.78 3.00 -1.98
N LEU A 39 21.48 3.27 -1.94
CA LEU A 39 20.66 3.44 -3.15
C LEU A 39 21.12 4.65 -4.00
N ALA A 40 21.60 5.72 -3.36
CA ALA A 40 22.13 6.90 -4.01
C ALA A 40 23.53 6.70 -4.64
N SER A 41 24.28 5.67 -4.25
CA SER A 41 25.63 5.38 -4.75
C SER A 41 25.69 5.05 -6.26
N LYS A 42 24.53 4.94 -6.92
CA LYS A 42 24.38 4.56 -8.34
C LYS A 42 25.05 3.22 -8.69
N THR A 43 25.26 2.35 -7.70
CA THR A 43 25.73 0.98 -7.94
C THR A 43 24.75 0.26 -8.87
N PRO A 44 25.19 -0.21 -10.05
CA PRO A 44 24.29 -0.85 -11.01
C PRO A 44 23.56 -2.05 -10.40
N GLY A 45 22.24 -2.15 -10.61
CA GLY A 45 21.42 -3.27 -10.16
C GLY A 45 21.08 -3.30 -8.66
N LEU A 46 21.61 -2.38 -7.85
CA LEU A 46 21.32 -2.34 -6.41
C LEU A 46 19.85 -1.99 -6.13
N VAL A 47 19.33 -0.95 -6.78
CA VAL A 47 17.91 -0.57 -6.66
C VAL A 47 17.00 -1.71 -7.10
N ALA A 48 17.29 -2.34 -8.25
CA ALA A 48 16.50 -3.47 -8.74
C ALA A 48 16.51 -4.66 -7.77
N SER A 49 17.67 -4.98 -7.19
CA SER A 49 17.80 -6.04 -6.18
C SER A 49 17.03 -5.71 -4.90
N PHE A 50 17.14 -4.47 -4.42
CA PHE A 50 16.39 -3.99 -3.26
C PHE A 50 14.88 -4.15 -3.48
N MET A 51 14.37 -3.66 -4.61
CA MET A 51 12.95 -3.73 -4.95
C MET A 51 12.46 -5.18 -5.07
N LYS A 52 13.26 -6.07 -5.69
CA LYS A 52 12.96 -7.50 -5.78
C LYS A 52 12.85 -8.15 -4.39
N SER A 53 13.76 -7.83 -3.47
CA SER A 53 13.71 -8.31 -2.09
C SER A 53 12.50 -7.74 -1.33
N THR A 54 12.17 -6.46 -1.55
CA THR A 54 10.97 -5.82 -1.00
C THR A 54 9.70 -6.53 -1.48
N HIS A 55 9.57 -6.79 -2.78
CA HIS A 55 8.43 -7.52 -3.34
C HIS A 55 8.25 -8.90 -2.71
N ALA A 56 9.33 -9.69 -2.65
CA ALA A 56 9.29 -11.02 -2.05
C ALA A 56 8.83 -10.98 -0.58
N ARG A 57 9.33 -10.00 0.20
CA ARG A 57 8.95 -9.83 1.60
C ARG A 57 7.49 -9.40 1.77
N LEU A 58 7.01 -8.50 0.91
CA LEU A 58 5.63 -8.00 0.94
C LEU A 58 4.64 -9.10 0.53
N GLN A 59 4.94 -9.87 -0.52
CA GLN A 59 4.12 -11.01 -0.94
C GLN A 59 3.96 -12.03 0.19
N GLN A 60 5.02 -12.33 0.95
CA GLN A 60 4.94 -13.19 2.13
C GLN A 60 4.06 -12.60 3.24
N LYS A 61 4.11 -11.28 3.46
CA LYS A 61 3.33 -10.60 4.50
C LYS A 61 1.84 -10.51 4.15
N VAL A 62 1.51 -10.28 2.88
CA VAL A 62 0.11 -10.18 2.40
C VAL A 62 -0.65 -11.47 2.65
N VAL A 63 -0.01 -12.64 2.53
CA VAL A 63 -0.62 -13.95 2.83
C VAL A 63 -1.03 -14.10 4.31
N GLN A 64 -0.46 -13.29 5.22
CA GLN A 64 -0.60 -13.44 6.67
C GLN A 64 -1.58 -12.46 7.34
N SER A 65 -2.13 -11.47 6.64
CA SER A 65 -2.95 -10.41 7.24
C SER A 65 -4.40 -10.47 6.77
N SER A 66 -5.30 -11.00 7.61
CA SER A 66 -6.75 -11.07 7.34
C SER A 66 -7.61 -10.40 8.41
N THR A 67 -7.03 -9.56 9.28
CA THR A 67 -7.80 -8.90 10.34
C THR A 67 -8.66 -7.78 9.73
N PRO A 68 -9.99 -7.81 9.94
CA PRO A 68 -10.89 -6.74 9.51
C PRO A 68 -10.45 -5.38 10.05
N VAL A 69 -10.59 -4.34 9.24
CA VAL A 69 -10.41 -2.96 9.70
C VAL A 69 -11.68 -2.53 10.41
N GLU A 70 -11.71 -2.71 11.72
CA GLU A 70 -12.64 -1.97 12.53
C GLU A 70 -12.09 -0.55 12.64
N LEU A 71 -12.72 0.40 11.95
CA LEU A 71 -12.55 1.82 12.25
C LEU A 71 -13.28 2.03 13.59
N VAL A 72 -12.66 1.56 14.68
CA VAL A 72 -13.18 1.74 16.04
C VAL A 72 -12.97 3.21 16.39
N MET A 73 -13.85 4.07 15.89
CA MET A 73 -14.23 5.22 16.69
C MET A 73 -15.02 4.64 17.86
N ALA A 74 -14.42 4.67 19.06
CA ALA A 74 -15.26 4.63 20.25
C ALA A 74 -16.27 5.77 20.09
N ILE A 75 -17.57 5.49 20.21
CA ILE A 75 -18.63 6.48 20.02
C ILE A 75 -18.26 7.78 20.78
N GLY A 76 -18.07 8.88 20.05
CA GLY A 76 -17.68 10.17 20.62
C GLY A 76 -16.17 10.47 20.73
N SER A 77 -15.30 9.66 20.12
CA SER A 77 -13.86 9.91 20.03
C SER A 77 -13.41 10.13 18.59
N ASP A 78 -12.84 11.29 18.31
CA ASP A 78 -12.20 11.65 17.04
C ASP A 78 -10.72 11.18 17.02
N THR A 79 -10.47 9.92 17.44
CA THR A 79 -9.11 9.35 17.43
C THR A 79 -9.02 8.25 16.38
N PRO A 80 -8.08 8.32 15.41
CA PRO A 80 -7.90 7.27 14.41
C PRO A 80 -7.43 5.96 15.04
N SER A 81 -8.00 4.83 14.63
CA SER A 81 -7.61 3.53 15.17
C SER A 81 -6.17 3.15 14.76
N PRO A 82 -5.39 2.46 15.61
CA PRO A 82 -4.08 1.96 15.22
C PRO A 82 -4.12 1.07 13.98
N GLN A 83 -5.20 0.30 13.80
CA GLN A 83 -5.41 -0.60 12.67
C GLN A 83 -5.52 0.16 11.35
N LEU A 84 -6.20 1.31 11.34
CA LEU A 84 -6.27 2.22 10.19
C LEU A 84 -4.87 2.67 9.77
N LEU A 85 -4.07 3.13 10.74
CA LEU A 85 -2.70 3.61 10.47
C LEU A 85 -1.80 2.49 9.94
N GLU A 86 -1.91 1.27 10.47
CA GLU A 86 -1.13 0.13 10.00
C GLU A 86 -1.53 -0.33 8.58
N LYS A 87 -2.81 -0.24 8.22
CA LYS A 87 -3.28 -0.52 6.87
C LYS A 87 -2.78 0.51 5.87
N LEU A 88 -2.82 1.80 6.21
CA LEU A 88 -2.24 2.86 5.39
C LEU A 88 -0.73 2.69 5.21
N LYS A 89 0.02 2.36 6.27
CA LYS A 89 1.45 2.02 6.16
C LYS A 89 1.68 0.83 5.23
N SER A 90 0.85 -0.20 5.33
CA SER A 90 0.96 -1.39 4.47
C SER A 90 0.65 -1.07 3.00
N ALA A 91 -0.37 -0.26 2.72
CA ALA A 91 -0.67 0.24 1.38
C ALA A 91 0.50 1.05 0.80
N ARG A 92 1.08 1.98 1.58
CA ARG A 92 2.27 2.77 1.21
C ARG A 92 3.47 1.93 0.86
N MET A 93 3.71 0.84 1.59
CA MET A 93 4.78 -0.09 1.23
C MET A 93 4.51 -0.79 -0.12
N LEU A 94 3.26 -1.16 -0.40
CA LEU A 94 2.89 -1.81 -1.65
C LEU A 94 3.06 -0.87 -2.84
N PHE A 95 2.38 0.28 -2.87
CA PHE A 95 2.51 1.21 -3.99
C PHE A 95 3.90 1.85 -4.08
N GLY A 96 4.55 2.12 -2.94
CA GLY A 96 5.93 2.62 -2.92
C GLY A 96 6.95 1.61 -3.42
N SER A 97 6.58 0.32 -3.44
CA SER A 97 7.37 -0.74 -4.07
C SER A 97 7.01 -0.96 -5.55
N GLY A 98 6.09 -0.21 -6.15
CA GLY A 98 5.63 -0.46 -7.52
C GLY A 98 4.61 -1.60 -7.65
N LEU A 99 4.08 -2.11 -6.52
CA LEU A 99 2.97 -3.06 -6.49
C LEU A 99 1.64 -2.30 -6.36
N GLY A 100 1.38 -1.40 -7.30
CA GLY A 100 0.23 -0.48 -7.28
C GLY A 100 -1.09 -1.22 -7.13
N PHE A 101 -1.37 -2.23 -7.96
CA PHE A 101 -2.64 -2.97 -7.92
C PHE A 101 -2.85 -3.71 -6.60
N SER A 102 -1.79 -4.27 -6.01
CA SER A 102 -1.86 -4.95 -4.72
C SER A 102 -2.19 -3.99 -3.57
N SER A 103 -1.90 -2.69 -3.72
CA SER A 103 -2.23 -1.67 -2.71
C SER A 103 -3.70 -1.24 -2.70
N LEU A 104 -4.47 -1.51 -3.77
CA LEU A 104 -5.85 -1.03 -3.88
C LEU A 104 -6.80 -1.74 -2.90
N ALA A 105 -6.59 -3.03 -2.63
CA ALA A 105 -7.42 -3.79 -1.70
C ALA A 105 -7.37 -3.24 -0.25
N PRO A 106 -6.20 -3.06 0.40
CA PRO A 106 -6.17 -2.46 1.73
C PRO A 106 -6.67 -1.01 1.76
N LEU A 107 -6.54 -0.25 0.66
CA LEU A 107 -7.14 1.09 0.56
C LEU A 107 -8.67 1.04 0.46
N ALA A 108 -9.22 0.07 -0.27
CA ALA A 108 -10.66 -0.15 -0.33
C ALA A 108 -11.24 -0.53 1.03
N GLU A 109 -10.53 -1.33 1.83
CA GLU A 109 -10.90 -1.63 3.22
C GLU A 109 -10.94 -0.37 4.08
N VAL A 110 -9.92 0.49 3.97
CA VAL A 110 -9.90 1.79 4.68
C VAL A 110 -11.11 2.64 4.30
N VAL A 111 -11.37 2.82 3.01
CA VAL A 111 -12.53 3.61 2.54
C VAL A 111 -13.84 2.98 3.03
N ARG A 112 -14.01 1.67 2.89
CA ARG A 112 -15.24 0.98 3.32
C ARG A 112 -15.47 1.09 4.82
N SER A 113 -14.40 1.15 5.61
CA SER A 113 -14.49 1.31 7.05
C SER A 113 -14.98 2.69 7.50
N THR A 114 -15.08 3.67 6.58
CA THR A 114 -15.76 4.96 6.83
C THR A 114 -17.27 4.91 6.67
N VAL A 115 -17.83 3.84 6.08
CA VAL A 115 -19.28 3.72 5.87
C VAL A 115 -19.99 3.51 7.21
N ASN A 116 -21.06 4.26 7.43
CA ASN A 116 -21.79 4.39 8.70
C ASN A 116 -20.97 5.05 9.83
N GLN A 117 -19.89 5.73 9.50
CA GLN A 117 -19.08 6.48 10.45
C GLN A 117 -19.27 7.98 10.24
N ARG A 118 -19.15 8.75 11.33
CA ARG A 118 -19.21 10.21 11.31
C ARG A 118 -17.99 10.76 12.02
N TRP A 119 -17.32 11.72 11.40
CA TRP A 119 -16.12 12.34 11.93
C TRP A 119 -16.28 13.85 11.96
N ASP A 120 -15.48 14.50 12.80
CA ASP A 120 -15.34 15.95 12.80
C ASP A 120 -14.45 16.37 11.62
N VAL A 121 -14.86 17.38 10.86
CA VAL A 121 -14.15 17.88 9.67
C VAL A 121 -12.79 18.47 10.07
N ASP A 122 -12.71 19.11 11.24
CA ASP A 122 -11.46 19.68 11.77
C ASP A 122 -10.64 18.68 12.61
N GLY A 123 -11.16 17.46 12.73
CA GLY A 123 -10.68 16.39 13.58
C GLY A 123 -9.44 15.63 13.09
N GLU A 124 -8.84 14.86 13.99
CA GLU A 124 -7.71 13.97 13.66
C GLU A 124 -8.13 12.87 12.69
N VAL A 125 -9.36 12.35 12.79
CA VAL A 125 -9.86 11.35 11.83
C VAL A 125 -9.92 11.95 10.43
N SER A 126 -10.49 13.16 10.27
CA SER A 126 -10.54 13.87 8.99
C SER A 126 -9.14 14.05 8.38
N ARG A 127 -8.14 14.43 9.19
CA ARG A 127 -6.75 14.54 8.72
C ARG A 127 -6.18 13.21 8.23
N VAL A 128 -6.43 12.11 8.93
CA VAL A 128 -6.01 10.78 8.48
C VAL A 128 -6.73 10.36 7.21
N LEU A 129 -8.01 10.68 7.06
CA LEU A 129 -8.76 10.41 5.82
C LEU A 129 -8.22 11.24 4.65
N ALA A 130 -7.85 12.50 4.87
CA ALA A 130 -7.20 13.33 3.86
C ALA A 130 -5.82 12.79 3.44
N MET A 131 -5.09 12.15 4.35
CA MET A 131 -3.86 11.42 4.02
C MET A 131 -4.17 10.15 3.22
N ALA A 132 -5.22 9.41 3.58
CA ALA A 132 -5.66 8.22 2.85
C ALA A 132 -6.12 8.56 1.41
N ASP A 133 -6.80 9.69 1.22
CA ASP A 133 -7.15 10.22 -0.09
C ASP A 133 -5.91 10.51 -0.96
N ALA A 134 -4.89 11.13 -0.39
CA ALA A 134 -3.61 11.32 -1.07
C ALA A 134 -2.92 9.98 -1.38
N ASP A 135 -2.95 9.01 -0.46
CA ASP A 135 -2.42 7.67 -0.69
C ASP A 135 -3.14 6.93 -1.82
N ILE A 136 -4.47 7.09 -1.97
CA ILE A 136 -5.22 6.52 -3.08
C ILE A 136 -4.73 7.11 -4.42
N ALA A 137 -4.56 8.43 -4.50
CA ALA A 137 -4.03 9.06 -5.71
C ALA A 137 -2.62 8.54 -6.06
N GLN A 138 -1.75 8.36 -5.06
CA GLN A 138 -0.41 7.79 -5.24
C GLN A 138 -0.45 6.30 -5.65
N ALA A 139 -1.35 5.52 -5.07
CA ALA A 139 -1.56 4.13 -5.44
C ALA A 139 -2.00 4.00 -6.90
N ILE A 140 -2.92 4.84 -7.36
CA ILE A 140 -3.34 4.87 -8.76
C ILE A 140 -2.23 5.30 -9.69
N GLN A 141 -1.41 6.27 -9.30
CA GLN A 141 -0.21 6.63 -10.06
C GLN A 141 0.76 5.45 -10.17
N SER A 142 0.99 4.72 -9.08
CA SER A 142 1.79 3.50 -9.07
C SER A 142 1.20 2.41 -9.98
N CYS A 143 -0.13 2.24 -10.04
CA CYS A 143 -0.78 1.34 -10.99
C CYS A 143 -0.48 1.72 -12.45
N LYS A 144 -0.51 3.03 -12.77
CA LYS A 144 -0.19 3.51 -14.12
C LYS A 144 1.26 3.22 -14.49
N GLU A 145 2.19 3.45 -13.57
CA GLU A 145 3.61 3.13 -13.77
C GLU A 145 3.82 1.62 -13.92
N GLN A 146 3.12 0.82 -13.12
CA GLN A 146 3.15 -0.63 -13.20
C GLN A 146 2.70 -1.13 -14.59
N LEU A 147 1.64 -0.55 -15.17
CA LEU A 147 1.17 -0.87 -16.54
C LEU A 147 2.20 -0.55 -17.64
N LEU A 148 3.08 0.41 -17.41
CA LEU A 148 4.10 0.84 -18.37
C LEU A 148 5.40 0.03 -18.25
N ASP A 149 5.56 -0.77 -17.20
CA ASP A 149 6.76 -1.58 -16.97
C ASP A 149 6.67 -2.92 -17.74
N PRO A 150 7.44 -3.10 -18.84
CA PRO A 150 7.38 -4.32 -19.65
C PRO A 150 7.97 -5.54 -18.93
N SER A 151 8.65 -5.35 -17.80
CA SER A 151 9.25 -6.44 -17.02
C SER A 151 8.28 -7.06 -16.01
N GLN A 152 7.13 -6.40 -15.76
CA GLN A 152 6.15 -6.88 -14.80
C GLN A 152 5.01 -7.63 -15.49
N PHE A 153 4.73 -8.83 -14.98
CA PHE A 153 3.50 -9.53 -15.32
C PHE A 153 2.33 -8.93 -14.55
N ILE A 154 1.25 -8.57 -15.25
CA ILE A 154 0.05 -7.97 -14.68
C ILE A 154 -1.14 -8.90 -14.92
N ASP A 155 -1.76 -9.36 -13.84
CA ASP A 155 -3.09 -9.98 -13.90
C ASP A 155 -4.13 -8.88 -14.15
N LEU A 156 -4.47 -8.66 -15.42
CA LEU A 156 -5.46 -7.64 -15.82
C LEU A 156 -6.84 -7.90 -15.19
N ALA A 157 -7.25 -9.15 -15.03
CA ALA A 157 -8.53 -9.47 -14.41
C ALA A 157 -8.50 -9.14 -12.90
N GLY A 158 -7.40 -9.46 -12.22
CA GLY A 158 -7.15 -9.04 -10.83
C GLY A 158 -7.11 -7.53 -10.67
N ALA A 159 -6.42 -6.83 -11.57
CA ALA A 159 -6.34 -5.37 -11.60
C ALA A 159 -7.73 -4.72 -11.76
N GLN A 160 -8.54 -5.23 -12.69
CA GLN A 160 -9.90 -4.75 -12.91
C GLN A 160 -10.80 -4.98 -11.69
N ARG A 161 -10.71 -6.15 -11.05
CA ARG A 161 -11.44 -6.44 -9.80
C ARG A 161 -11.04 -5.45 -8.70
N ALA A 162 -9.74 -5.30 -8.43
CA ALA A 162 -9.23 -4.42 -7.39
C ALA A 162 -9.64 -2.95 -7.61
N ARG A 163 -9.58 -2.46 -8.86
CA ARG A 163 -10.09 -1.13 -9.23
C ARG A 163 -11.59 -1.00 -8.96
N THR A 164 -12.37 -2.00 -9.37
CA THR A 164 -13.83 -1.99 -9.22
C THR A 164 -14.24 -2.00 -7.74
N GLU A 165 -13.56 -2.79 -6.92
CA GLU A 165 -13.79 -2.85 -5.47
C GLU A 165 -13.50 -1.51 -4.77
N LEU A 166 -12.38 -0.86 -5.12
CA LEU A 166 -12.05 0.46 -4.59
C LEU A 166 -13.05 1.52 -5.04
N LEU A 167 -13.45 1.51 -6.32
CA LEU A 167 -14.46 2.43 -6.84
C LEU A 167 -15.82 2.24 -6.15
N ALA A 168 -16.23 1.00 -5.90
CA ALA A 168 -17.44 0.70 -5.16
C ALA A 168 -17.37 1.25 -3.73
N ALA A 169 -16.28 0.99 -3.00
CA ALA A 169 -16.09 1.52 -1.65
C ALA A 169 -16.13 3.05 -1.60
N LEU A 170 -15.50 3.73 -2.57
CA LEU A 170 -15.52 5.20 -2.66
C LEU A 170 -16.93 5.75 -2.89
N ARG A 171 -17.72 5.11 -3.77
CA ARG A 171 -19.10 5.51 -4.02
C ARG A 171 -20.01 5.26 -2.83
N GLU A 172 -19.83 4.14 -2.13
CA GLU A 172 -20.56 3.83 -0.90
C GLU A 172 -20.27 4.87 0.18
N SER A 173 -18.99 5.20 0.40
CA SER A 173 -18.56 6.24 1.35
C SER A 173 -19.10 7.63 0.97
N GLN A 174 -19.05 8.00 -0.32
CA GLN A 174 -19.60 9.26 -0.81
C GLN A 174 -21.11 9.36 -0.57
N GLN A 175 -21.85 8.29 -0.88
CA GLN A 175 -23.30 8.24 -0.67
C GLN A 175 -23.65 8.33 0.81
N ASP A 176 -22.94 7.60 1.67
CA ASP A 176 -23.18 7.62 3.12
C ASP A 176 -22.87 8.99 3.72
N THR A 177 -21.74 9.60 3.35
CA THR A 177 -21.36 10.95 3.77
C THR A 177 -22.40 11.99 3.39
N GLY A 178 -22.97 11.89 2.18
CA GLY A 178 -24.06 12.75 1.74
C GLY A 178 -25.36 12.58 2.53
N ARG A 179 -25.62 11.42 3.17
CA ARG A 179 -26.83 11.19 3.99
C ARG A 179 -26.80 11.90 5.33
N TRP A 180 -25.62 12.13 5.89
CA TRP A 180 -25.46 12.86 7.14
C TRP A 180 -24.92 14.27 6.95
N GLU A 181 -24.89 14.76 5.69
CA GLU A 181 -24.43 16.10 5.31
C GLU A 181 -22.96 16.39 5.70
N GLY A 182 -22.13 15.34 5.67
CA GLY A 182 -20.70 15.43 5.91
C GLY A 182 -19.88 15.88 4.69
N GLU A 183 -18.60 16.13 4.91
CA GLU A 183 -17.63 16.37 3.83
C GLU A 183 -16.98 15.05 3.38
N PHE A 184 -17.07 14.77 2.07
CA PHE A 184 -16.50 13.55 1.50
C PHE A 184 -14.97 13.64 1.44
N ALA A 185 -14.30 12.81 2.22
CA ALA A 185 -12.85 12.90 2.41
C ALA A 185 -11.99 12.42 1.22
N PHE A 186 -12.57 11.72 0.23
CA PHE A 186 -11.80 10.98 -0.79
C PHE A 186 -11.97 11.49 -2.23
N GLU A 187 -12.13 12.80 -2.41
CA GLU A 187 -12.37 13.39 -3.72
C GLU A 187 -11.25 13.11 -4.73
N ARG A 188 -9.99 13.37 -4.36
CA ARG A 188 -8.84 13.21 -5.27
C ARG A 188 -8.63 11.75 -5.64
N GLY A 189 -8.82 10.85 -4.69
CA GLY A 189 -8.76 9.41 -4.87
C GLY A 189 -9.85 8.92 -5.83
N LEU A 190 -11.10 9.39 -5.68
CA LEU A 190 -12.19 9.06 -6.59
C LEU A 190 -11.90 9.50 -8.03
N TYR A 191 -11.46 10.75 -8.23
CA TYR A 191 -11.08 11.23 -9.56
C TYR A 191 -9.94 10.39 -10.16
N SER A 192 -8.94 10.04 -9.38
CA SER A 192 -7.81 9.23 -9.82
C SER A 192 -8.25 7.84 -10.28
N VAL A 193 -9.10 7.16 -9.51
CA VAL A 193 -9.61 5.81 -9.84
C VAL A 193 -10.46 5.81 -11.12
N LEU A 194 -11.23 6.88 -11.36
CA LEU A 194 -12.00 7.05 -12.58
C LEU A 194 -11.10 7.23 -13.81
N ASP A 195 -9.99 7.94 -13.67
CA ASP A 195 -8.99 8.16 -14.73
C ASP A 195 -8.10 6.93 -15.02
N LEU A 196 -8.02 5.96 -14.10
CA LEU A 196 -7.26 4.73 -14.33
C LEU A 196 -7.91 3.88 -15.44
N LYS A 197 -7.20 3.70 -16.55
CA LYS A 197 -7.60 2.86 -17.69
C LYS A 197 -6.87 1.51 -17.61
N LEU A 198 -7.64 0.41 -17.69
CA LEU A 198 -7.17 -0.98 -17.68
C LEU A 198 -7.66 -1.70 -18.92
#